data_AF-A0A6G1A738-F1
#
_entry.id   AF-A0A6G1A738-F1
#
_cell.length_a   1.000
_cell.length_b   1.000
_cell.length_c   1.000
_cell.angle_alpha   90.00
_cell.angle_beta   90.00
_cell.angle_gamma   90.00
#
_symmetry.space_group_name_H-M   'P 1'
#
loop_
_entity.id
_entity.type
_entity.pdbx_description
1 polymer ?
#
loop_
_entity_poly.entity_id
_entity_poly.type
_entity_poly.pdbx_seq_one_letter_code
_entity_poly.pdbx_strand_id
1 'polypeptide(L)'
;RPVWQLASLVENIERLQVDKDRQPGDVAREQADGRLCERHREKLHYYCQDDGKLLCVMCRESREHRPHSAVLVEKAAQPHREKILNHLSTLRRDRDKIQGLQAKGEADILTALKKLQDQRQDIVAEFEQSHQFLRERERHLLDQLSKLEQELTEGREKYKTKGVAELARLALLISELEGKAQQPAAELMQVS
;
A
#
# COMPACT_ATOMS: atom_id res chain seq x y z
N ARG A 1 12.07 -4.72 12.65
CA ARG A 1 12.25 -6.14 13.06
C ARG A 1 11.65 -6.32 14.47
N PRO A 2 10.44 -6.89 14.64
CA PRO A 2 9.78 -6.98 15.95
C PRO A 2 9.95 -8.38 16.56
N VAL A 3 11.18 -8.72 17.00
CA VAL A 3 11.46 -10.02 17.66
C VAL A 3 11.43 -9.90 19.20
N TRP A 4 11.47 -8.68 19.74
CA TRP A 4 11.46 -8.42 21.18
C TRP A 4 10.10 -8.63 21.87
N GLN A 5 9.00 -8.60 21.11
CA GLN A 5 7.63 -8.66 21.66
C GLN A 5 7.24 -10.07 22.14
N LEU A 6 7.86 -11.11 21.59
CA LEU A 6 7.59 -12.49 21.96
C LEU A 6 8.47 -12.98 23.12
N ALA A 7 9.68 -12.41 23.27
CA ALA A 7 10.62 -12.82 24.32
C ALA A 7 10.03 -12.63 25.72
N SER A 8 9.39 -11.48 25.99
CA SER A 8 8.73 -11.19 27.28
C SER A 8 7.57 -12.15 27.57
N LEU A 9 6.80 -12.54 26.54
CA LEU A 9 5.64 -13.42 26.72
C LEU A 9 6.07 -14.87 27.00
N VAL A 10 7.08 -15.36 26.26
CA VAL A 10 7.64 -16.70 26.39
C VAL A 10 8.29 -16.89 27.76
N GLU A 11 9.14 -15.94 28.19
CA GLU A 11 9.84 -15.99 29.48
C GLU A 11 8.86 -15.97 30.68
N ASN A 12 7.72 -15.27 30.54
CA ASN A 12 6.69 -15.23 31.57
C ASN A 12 5.81 -16.50 31.61
N ILE A 13 5.59 -17.16 30.47
CA ILE A 13 4.86 -18.44 30.40
C ILE A 13 5.71 -19.57 30.98
N GLU A 14 7.01 -19.60 30.68
CA GLU A 14 7.97 -20.60 31.21
C GLU A 14 8.05 -20.55 32.75
N ARG A 15 7.90 -19.35 33.34
CA ARG A 15 7.93 -19.14 34.80
C ARG A 15 6.67 -19.58 35.55
N LEU A 16 5.56 -19.80 34.86
CA LEU A 16 4.28 -20.10 35.50
C LEU A 16 3.94 -21.60 35.56
N GLN A 17 4.65 -22.47 34.81
CA GLN A 17 4.38 -23.92 34.70
C GLN A 17 2.89 -24.25 34.90
N VAL A 18 2.03 -23.62 34.07
CA VAL A 18 0.59 -23.88 34.11
C VAL A 18 0.37 -25.21 33.41
N ASP A 19 -0.08 -26.23 34.14
CA ASP A 19 -0.53 -27.50 33.56
C ASP A 19 -1.55 -27.20 32.46
N LYS A 20 -1.19 -27.50 31.21
CA LYS A 20 -1.97 -27.19 30.00
C LYS A 20 -3.21 -28.09 29.84
N ASP A 21 -3.40 -29.07 30.72
CA ASP A 21 -4.39 -30.13 30.56
C ASP A 21 -5.69 -29.96 31.38
N ARG A 22 -5.91 -28.82 32.05
CA ARG A 22 -7.08 -28.63 32.92
C ARG A 22 -8.27 -28.01 32.17
N GLN A 23 -9.31 -28.81 31.92
CA GLN A 23 -10.55 -28.36 31.27
C GLN A 23 -11.40 -27.46 32.21
N PRO A 24 -12.14 -26.47 31.67
CA PRO A 24 -12.92 -25.51 32.47
C PRO A 24 -14.14 -26.09 33.21
N GLY A 25 -14.46 -27.38 33.04
CA GLY A 25 -15.69 -28.02 33.54
C GLY A 25 -15.61 -28.63 34.94
N ASP A 26 -14.42 -28.89 35.48
CA ASP A 26 -14.26 -29.67 36.72
C ASP A 26 -14.28 -28.84 38.01
N VAL A 27 -14.40 -27.52 37.89
CA VAL A 27 -14.27 -26.58 39.02
C VAL A 27 -15.42 -26.71 40.05
N ALA A 28 -16.56 -27.27 39.64
CA ALA A 28 -17.77 -27.34 40.47
C ALA A 28 -17.87 -28.60 41.37
N ARG A 29 -17.07 -29.65 41.13
CA ARG A 29 -17.12 -30.90 41.93
C ARG A 29 -15.98 -31.06 42.93
N GLU A 30 -14.86 -30.35 42.77
CA GLU A 30 -13.66 -30.46 43.63
C GLU A 30 -13.67 -29.57 44.89
N GLN A 31 -14.76 -28.85 45.21
CA GLN A 31 -14.79 -27.93 46.36
C GLN A 31 -15.19 -28.57 47.70
N ALA A 32 -15.58 -29.85 47.73
CA ALA A 32 -16.03 -30.51 48.97
C ALA A 32 -15.17 -31.69 49.44
N ASP A 33 -14.28 -32.25 48.60
CA ASP A 33 -13.40 -33.33 49.00
C ASP A 33 -11.95 -32.92 48.74
N GLY A 34 -11.21 -32.62 49.81
CA GLY A 34 -9.84 -32.14 49.71
C GLY A 34 -8.98 -33.18 48.98
N ARG A 35 -8.11 -32.75 48.05
CA ARG A 35 -7.17 -33.65 47.37
C ARG A 35 -6.49 -34.54 48.41
N LEU A 36 -6.68 -35.85 48.28
CA LEU A 36 -6.09 -36.85 49.16
C LEU A 36 -4.71 -37.23 48.65
N CYS A 37 -3.78 -37.48 49.58
CA CYS A 37 -2.49 -38.06 49.27
C CYS A 37 -2.68 -39.45 48.66
N GLU A 38 -2.07 -39.70 47.50
CA GLU A 38 -2.18 -40.99 46.81
C GLU A 38 -1.65 -42.15 47.65
N ARG A 39 -0.58 -41.91 48.44
CA ARG A 39 0.08 -42.93 49.27
C ARG A 39 -0.65 -43.22 50.58
N HIS A 40 -1.12 -42.19 51.28
CA HIS A 40 -1.66 -42.32 52.64
C HIS A 40 -3.18 -42.16 52.70
N ARG A 41 -3.83 -41.75 51.60
CA ARG A 41 -5.26 -41.43 51.53
C ARG A 41 -5.70 -40.36 52.55
N GLU A 42 -4.76 -39.53 53.00
CA GLU A 42 -4.99 -38.42 53.92
C GLU A 42 -5.13 -37.09 53.18
N LYS A 43 -5.87 -36.14 53.75
CA LYS A 43 -5.99 -34.79 53.19
C LYS A 43 -4.62 -34.10 53.10
N LEU A 44 -4.38 -33.45 51.97
CA LEU A 44 -3.18 -32.65 51.74
C LEU A 44 -3.33 -31.29 52.44
N HIS A 45 -2.52 -31.04 53.46
CA HIS A 45 -2.58 -29.84 54.30
C HIS A 45 -1.39 -28.91 54.10
N TYR A 46 -0.27 -29.44 53.60
CA TYR A 46 0.99 -28.71 53.51
C TYR A 46 1.45 -28.58 52.06
N TYR A 47 2.23 -27.54 51.79
CA TYR A 47 2.97 -27.31 50.56
C TYR A 47 4.46 -27.29 50.88
N CYS A 48 5.22 -28.16 50.23
CA CYS A 48 6.67 -28.20 50.28
C CYS A 48 7.23 -27.13 49.35
N GLN A 49 7.97 -26.16 49.88
CA GLN A 49 8.51 -25.04 49.10
C GLN A 49 9.68 -25.48 48.21
N ASP A 50 10.49 -26.43 48.66
CA ASP A 50 11.65 -26.95 47.93
C ASP A 50 11.23 -27.78 46.71
N ASP A 51 10.25 -28.69 46.89
CA ASP A 51 9.82 -29.61 45.84
C ASP A 51 8.61 -29.12 45.02
N GLY A 52 7.93 -28.07 45.47
CA GLY A 52 6.70 -27.59 44.84
C GLY A 52 5.50 -28.55 44.95
N LYS A 53 5.47 -29.42 45.97
CA LYS A 53 4.48 -30.51 46.11
C LYS A 53 3.52 -30.29 47.28
N LEU A 54 2.28 -30.76 47.13
CA LEU A 54 1.32 -30.85 48.21
C LEU A 54 1.56 -32.13 49.04
N LEU A 55 1.58 -32.00 50.37
CA LEU A 55 1.87 -33.07 51.31
C LEU A 55 0.73 -33.27 52.32
N CYS A 56 0.43 -34.52 52.68
CA CYS A 56 -0.30 -34.84 53.90
C CYS A 56 0.65 -34.85 55.11
N VAL A 57 0.10 -35.06 56.31
CA VAL A 57 0.89 -35.07 57.55
C VAL A 57 2.00 -36.14 57.48
N MET A 58 1.66 -37.35 57.04
CA MET A 58 2.63 -38.45 56.94
C MET A 58 3.73 -38.21 55.90
N CYS A 59 3.43 -37.52 54.79
CA CYS A 59 4.45 -37.14 53.81
C CYS A 59 5.41 -36.09 54.37
N ARG A 60 4.90 -35.09 55.09
CA ARG A 60 5.72 -34.02 55.69
C ARG A 60 6.75 -34.57 56.68
N GLU A 61 6.36 -35.57 57.49
CA GLU A 61 7.24 -36.18 58.49
C GLU A 61 8.14 -37.29 57.93
N SER A 62 7.95 -37.67 56.65
CA SER A 62 8.76 -38.69 56.00
C SER A 62 10.21 -38.23 55.84
N ARG A 63 11.16 -39.18 55.78
CA ARG A 63 12.59 -38.87 55.60
C ARG A 63 12.89 -38.01 54.36
N GLU A 64 12.03 -38.10 53.34
CA GLU A 64 12.13 -37.36 52.08
C GLU A 64 11.87 -35.86 52.27
N HIS A 65 10.77 -35.48 52.94
CA HIS A 65 10.38 -34.07 53.06
C HIS A 65 10.65 -33.44 54.43
N ARG A 66 11.05 -34.24 55.43
CA ARG A 66 11.44 -33.74 56.76
C ARG A 66 12.52 -32.65 56.74
N PRO A 67 13.53 -32.66 55.84
CA PRO A 67 14.49 -31.57 55.78
C PRO A 67 13.98 -30.33 55.02
N HIS A 68 12.82 -30.40 54.36
CA HIS A 68 12.30 -29.33 53.50
C HIS A 68 11.40 -28.36 54.27
N SER A 69 11.29 -27.14 53.74
CA SER A 69 10.37 -26.13 54.26
C SER A 69 8.94 -26.44 53.79
N ALA A 70 8.10 -26.89 54.72
CA ALA A 70 6.69 -27.16 54.46
C ALA A 70 5.78 -26.23 55.27
N VAL A 71 4.92 -25.48 54.57
CA VAL A 71 3.93 -24.56 55.16
C VAL A 71 2.52 -25.02 54.86
N LEU A 72 1.52 -24.54 55.61
CA LEU A 72 0.11 -24.80 55.27
C LEU A 72 -0.23 -24.26 53.87
N VAL A 73 -1.06 -24.99 53.14
CA VAL A 73 -1.47 -24.62 51.78
C VAL A 73 -2.07 -23.22 51.74
N GLU A 74 -2.90 -22.87 52.72
CA GLU A 74 -3.53 -21.55 52.83
C GLU A 74 -2.49 -20.44 52.96
N LYS A 75 -1.40 -20.70 53.69
CA LYS A 75 -0.28 -19.75 53.88
C LYS A 75 0.58 -19.63 52.62
N ALA A 76 0.76 -20.71 51.87
CA ALA A 76 1.47 -20.67 50.58
C ALA A 76 0.65 -19.98 49.49
N ALA A 77 -0.68 -20.15 49.49
CA ALA A 77 -1.55 -19.73 48.41
C ALA A 77 -1.49 -18.22 48.12
N GLN A 78 -1.40 -17.39 49.15
CA GLN A 78 -1.40 -15.93 48.97
C GLN A 78 -0.17 -15.42 48.17
N PRO A 79 1.09 -15.73 48.56
CA PRO A 79 2.27 -15.37 47.76
C PRO A 79 2.21 -15.88 46.31
N HIS A 80 1.75 -17.11 46.08
CA HIS A 80 1.60 -17.65 44.73
C HIS A 80 0.55 -16.88 43.92
N ARG A 81 -0.59 -16.52 44.54
CA ARG A 81 -1.63 -15.72 43.91
C ARG A 81 -1.13 -14.32 43.53
N GLU A 82 -0.40 -13.65 44.42
CA GLU A 82 0.21 -12.34 44.16
C GLU A 82 1.20 -12.41 42.98
N LYS A 83 2.05 -13.46 42.95
CA LYS A 83 2.95 -13.69 41.81
C LYS A 83 2.17 -13.85 40.51
N ILE A 84 1.10 -14.64 40.48
CA ILE A 84 0.25 -14.82 39.29
C ILE A 84 -0.38 -13.49 38.86
N LEU A 85 -0.92 -12.70 39.80
CA LEU A 85 -1.52 -11.41 39.50
C LEU A 85 -0.50 -10.41 38.90
N ASN A 86 0.73 -10.42 39.38
CA ASN A 86 1.81 -9.59 38.84
C ASN A 86 2.23 -10.02 37.41
N HIS A 87 2.25 -11.32 37.13
CA HIS A 87 2.50 -11.80 35.76
C HIS A 87 1.34 -11.43 34.84
N LEU A 88 0.09 -11.58 35.31
CA LEU A 88 -1.10 -11.20 34.56
C LEU A 88 -1.13 -9.70 34.23
N SER A 89 -0.76 -8.83 35.17
CA SER A 89 -0.70 -7.39 34.91
C SER A 89 0.34 -7.06 33.84
N THR A 90 1.51 -7.72 33.89
CA THR A 90 2.58 -7.58 32.89
C THR A 90 2.13 -8.04 31.51
N LEU A 91 1.52 -9.24 31.42
CA LEU A 91 1.02 -9.79 30.17
C LEU A 91 -0.10 -8.95 29.55
N ARG A 92 -1.00 -8.40 30.36
CA ARG A 92 -2.05 -7.47 29.88
C ARG A 92 -1.43 -6.21 29.29
N ARG A 93 -0.46 -5.62 29.99
CA ARG A 93 0.26 -4.44 29.49
C ARG A 93 0.98 -4.72 28.18
N ASP A 94 1.64 -5.88 28.07
CA ASP A 94 2.38 -6.24 26.85
C ASP A 94 1.43 -6.52 25.68
N ARG A 95 0.29 -7.17 25.93
CA ARG A 95 -0.79 -7.31 24.93
C ARG A 95 -1.26 -5.94 24.42
N ASP A 96 -1.58 -5.02 25.32
CA ASP A 96 -2.09 -3.70 24.95
C ASP A 96 -1.05 -2.90 24.13
N LYS A 97 0.24 -3.02 24.47
CA LYS A 97 1.34 -2.45 23.67
C LYS A 97 1.42 -3.06 22.27
N ILE A 98 1.30 -4.39 22.15
CA ILE A 98 1.33 -5.08 20.85
C ILE A 98 0.15 -4.62 19.99
N GLN A 99 -1.05 -4.55 20.55
CA GLN A 99 -2.24 -4.06 19.86
C GLN A 99 -2.07 -2.61 19.39
N GLY A 100 -1.52 -1.74 20.24
CA GLY A 100 -1.23 -0.35 19.87
C GLY A 100 -0.22 -0.23 18.73
N LEU A 101 0.83 -1.06 18.75
CA LEU A 101 1.84 -1.08 17.67
C LEU A 101 1.28 -1.65 16.36
N GLN A 102 0.41 -2.66 16.42
CA GLN A 102 -0.29 -3.20 15.26
C GLN A 102 -1.19 -2.13 14.62
N ALA A 103 -2.06 -1.50 15.41
CA ALA A 103 -2.95 -0.45 14.93
C ALA A 103 -2.18 0.73 14.32
N LYS A 104 -1.07 1.15 14.96
CA LYS A 104 -0.20 2.20 14.42
C LYS A 104 0.43 1.77 13.09
N GLY A 105 0.99 0.56 13.03
CA GLY A 105 1.61 0.04 11.81
C GLY A 105 0.62 -0.04 10.64
N GLU A 106 -0.61 -0.47 10.90
CA GLU A 106 -1.68 -0.51 9.91
C GLU A 106 -2.06 0.90 9.43
N ALA A 107 -2.21 1.87 10.34
CA ALA A 107 -2.48 3.26 9.99
C ALA A 107 -1.34 3.90 9.15
N ASP A 108 -0.08 3.61 9.50
CA ASP A 108 1.09 4.08 8.77
C ASP A 108 1.11 3.50 7.34
N ILE A 109 0.80 2.20 7.18
CA ILE A 109 0.69 1.54 5.86
C ILE A 109 -0.43 2.17 5.02
N LEU A 110 -1.63 2.35 5.59
CA LEU A 110 -2.76 2.95 4.88
C LEU A 110 -2.44 4.39 4.43
N THR A 111 -1.75 5.16 5.28
CA THR A 111 -1.29 6.51 4.94
C THR A 111 -0.28 6.49 3.79
N ALA A 112 0.67 5.55 3.80
CA ALA A 112 1.64 5.40 2.72
C ALA A 112 0.98 4.98 1.40
N LEU A 113 0.04 4.03 1.45
CA LEU A 113 -0.73 3.60 0.28
C LEU A 113 -1.53 4.75 -0.35
N LYS A 114 -2.16 5.58 0.48
CA LYS A 114 -2.86 6.77 0.00
C LYS A 114 -1.92 7.74 -0.72
N LYS A 115 -0.76 8.05 -0.13
CA LYS A 115 0.25 8.91 -0.78
C LYS A 115 0.71 8.36 -2.12
N LEU A 116 0.95 7.05 -2.22
CA LEU A 116 1.33 6.42 -3.49
C LEU A 116 0.22 6.50 -4.54
N GLN A 117 -1.05 6.42 -4.11
CA GLN A 117 -2.18 6.60 -5.00
C GLN A 117 -2.29 8.05 -5.50
N ASP A 118 -2.13 9.03 -4.61
CA ASP A 118 -2.15 10.45 -4.96
C ASP A 118 -1.01 10.76 -5.97
N GLN A 119 0.22 10.30 -5.69
CA GLN A 119 1.36 10.46 -6.61
C GLN A 119 1.12 9.81 -7.98
N ARG A 120 0.46 8.65 -8.02
CA ARG A 120 0.10 8.01 -9.28
C ARG A 120 -0.88 8.85 -10.08
N GLN A 121 -1.86 9.47 -9.41
CA GLN A 121 -2.82 10.37 -10.06
C GLN A 121 -2.13 11.62 -10.59
N ASP A 122 -1.22 12.21 -9.81
CA ASP A 122 -0.45 13.38 -10.23
C ASP A 122 0.38 13.09 -11.49
N ILE A 123 1.10 11.95 -11.51
CA ILE A 123 1.87 11.52 -12.69
C ILE A 123 0.96 11.38 -13.91
N VAL A 124 -0.19 10.70 -13.78
CA VAL A 124 -1.12 10.54 -14.91
C VAL A 124 -1.60 11.90 -15.41
N ALA A 125 -1.97 12.81 -14.52
CA ALA A 125 -2.47 14.14 -14.87
C ALA A 125 -1.40 15.00 -15.58
N GLU A 126 -0.16 15.01 -15.09
CA GLU A 126 0.95 15.74 -15.73
C GLU A 126 1.22 15.25 -17.16
N PHE A 127 1.19 13.93 -17.36
CA PHE A 127 1.38 13.34 -18.68
C PHE A 127 0.20 13.63 -19.61
N GLU A 128 -1.04 13.56 -19.13
CA GLU A 128 -2.23 13.92 -19.91
C GLU A 128 -2.17 15.38 -20.37
N GLN A 129 -1.80 16.31 -19.48
CA GLN A 129 -1.62 17.72 -19.81
C GLN A 129 -0.53 17.92 -20.88
N SER A 130 0.61 17.22 -20.72
CA SER A 130 1.71 17.27 -21.68
C SER A 130 1.28 16.75 -23.06
N HIS A 131 0.56 15.62 -23.10
CA HIS A 131 0.02 15.08 -24.35
C HIS A 131 -1.01 15.99 -25.01
N GLN A 132 -1.83 16.70 -24.23
CA GLN A 132 -2.74 17.70 -24.77
C GLN A 132 -1.97 18.86 -25.41
N PHE A 133 -0.99 19.41 -24.71
CA PHE A 133 -0.14 20.48 -25.24
C PHE A 133 0.54 20.09 -26.55
N LEU A 134 1.12 18.88 -26.62
CA LEU A 134 1.76 18.39 -27.84
C LEU A 134 0.78 18.27 -29.01
N ARG A 135 -0.43 17.72 -28.78
CA ARG A 135 -1.48 17.63 -29.81
C ARG A 135 -1.93 19.00 -30.31
N GLU A 136 -2.08 19.95 -29.40
CA GLU A 136 -2.44 21.33 -29.77
C GLU A 136 -1.33 22.01 -30.58
N ARG A 137 -0.08 21.80 -30.20
CA ARG A 137 1.09 22.35 -30.90
C ARG A 137 1.24 21.73 -32.29
N GLU A 138 1.10 20.42 -32.41
CA GLU A 138 1.12 19.71 -33.70
C GLU A 138 0.04 20.25 -34.63
N ARG A 139 -1.22 20.31 -34.16
CA ARG A 139 -2.35 20.85 -34.94
C ARG A 139 -2.08 22.27 -35.42
N HIS A 140 -1.51 23.12 -34.58
CA HIS A 140 -1.18 24.49 -34.95
C HIS A 140 -0.13 24.56 -36.07
N LEU A 141 0.93 23.75 -36.00
CA LEU A 141 1.96 23.71 -37.03
C LEU A 141 1.42 23.17 -38.36
N LEU A 142 0.56 22.16 -38.32
CA LEU A 142 -0.12 21.64 -39.51
C LEU A 142 -1.06 22.68 -40.15
N ASP A 143 -1.80 23.44 -39.34
CA ASP A 143 -2.64 24.55 -39.83
C ASP A 143 -1.80 25.65 -40.50
N GLN A 144 -0.63 25.99 -39.94
CA GLN A 144 0.30 26.94 -40.57
C GLN A 144 0.80 26.44 -41.93
N LEU A 145 1.17 25.15 -42.03
CA LEU A 145 1.59 24.55 -43.30
C LEU A 145 0.45 24.56 -44.33
N SER A 146 -0.76 24.17 -43.93
CA SER A 146 -1.93 24.17 -44.82
C SER A 146 -2.24 25.56 -45.37
N LYS A 147 -2.07 26.61 -44.57
CA LYS A 147 -2.22 28.01 -45.02
C LYS A 147 -1.19 28.39 -46.07
N LEU A 148 0.08 28.05 -45.84
CA LEU A 148 1.14 28.30 -46.82
C LEU A 148 0.92 27.53 -48.13
N GLU A 149 0.47 26.27 -48.04
CA GLU A 149 0.09 25.48 -49.21
C GLU A 149 -1.06 26.13 -50.00
N GLN A 150 -2.07 26.65 -49.29
CA GLN A 150 -3.17 27.38 -49.90
C GLN A 150 -2.69 28.68 -50.58
N GLU A 151 -1.86 29.48 -49.92
CA GLU A 151 -1.32 30.72 -50.50
C GLU A 151 -0.51 30.44 -51.77
N LEU A 152 0.31 29.38 -51.78
CA LEU A 152 1.09 28.96 -52.94
C LEU A 152 0.20 28.50 -54.10
N THR A 153 -0.84 27.71 -53.81
CA THR A 153 -1.78 27.23 -54.84
C THR A 153 -2.60 28.37 -55.43
N GLU A 154 -3.10 29.30 -54.61
CA GLU A 154 -3.77 30.52 -55.08
C GLU A 154 -2.83 31.41 -55.90
N GLY A 155 -1.57 31.57 -55.45
CA GLY A 155 -0.55 32.31 -56.19
C GLY A 155 -0.27 31.72 -57.57
N ARG A 156 -0.18 30.38 -57.64
CA ARG A 156 0.00 29.64 -58.90
C ARG A 156 -1.17 29.87 -59.87
N GLU A 157 -2.41 29.78 -59.40
CA GLU A 157 -3.59 30.00 -60.24
C GLU A 157 -3.68 31.46 -60.73
N LYS A 158 -3.34 32.43 -59.87
CA LYS A 158 -3.22 33.85 -60.27
C LYS A 158 -2.16 34.05 -61.35
N TYR A 159 -1.00 33.42 -61.23
CA TYR A 159 0.06 33.52 -62.25
C TYR A 159 -0.38 32.88 -63.58
N LYS A 160 -1.00 31.69 -63.51
CA LYS A 160 -1.51 30.97 -64.69
C LYS A 160 -2.58 31.76 -65.44
N THR A 161 -3.57 32.32 -64.73
CA THR A 161 -4.65 33.12 -65.33
C THR A 161 -4.11 34.38 -66.01
N LYS A 162 -3.17 35.10 -65.38
CA LYS A 162 -2.46 36.23 -66.01
C LYS A 162 -1.71 35.81 -67.27
N GLY A 163 -0.99 34.68 -67.22
CA GLY A 163 -0.28 34.13 -68.38
C GLY A 163 -1.21 33.81 -69.55
N VAL A 164 -2.36 33.18 -69.29
CA VAL A 164 -3.38 32.90 -70.31
C VAL A 164 -3.92 34.20 -70.93
N ALA A 165 -4.19 35.23 -70.12
CA ALA A 165 -4.67 36.52 -70.61
C ALA A 165 -3.66 37.21 -71.53
N GLU A 166 -2.37 37.25 -71.14
CA GLU A 166 -1.31 37.84 -71.98
C GLU A 166 -1.08 37.04 -73.26
N LEU A 167 -1.10 35.70 -73.20
CA LEU A 167 -0.99 34.85 -74.38
C LEU A 167 -2.14 35.10 -75.36
N ALA A 168 -3.38 35.25 -74.87
CA ALA A 168 -4.53 35.58 -75.71
C ALA A 168 -4.37 36.97 -76.36
N ARG A 169 -3.87 37.97 -75.61
CA ARG A 169 -3.58 39.31 -76.14
C ARG A 169 -2.54 39.27 -77.25
N LEU A 170 -1.44 38.52 -77.05
CA LEU A 170 -0.39 38.35 -78.06
C LEU A 170 -0.92 37.60 -79.28
N ALA A 171 -1.73 36.56 -79.11
CA ALA A 171 -2.31 35.80 -80.23
C ALA A 171 -3.18 36.67 -81.14
N LEU A 172 -3.97 37.58 -80.55
CA LEU A 172 -4.76 38.56 -81.31
C LEU A 172 -3.85 39.50 -82.12
N LEU A 173 -2.81 40.05 -81.50
CA LEU A 173 -1.88 40.95 -82.17
C LEU A 173 -1.11 40.25 -83.30
N ILE A 174 -0.66 39.01 -83.08
CA ILE A 174 -0.01 38.19 -84.11
C ILE A 174 -0.96 37.99 -85.29
N SER A 175 -2.21 37.58 -85.03
CA SER A 175 -3.20 37.35 -86.10
C SER A 175 -3.48 38.63 -86.91
N GLU A 176 -3.54 39.79 -86.24
CA GLU A 176 -3.71 41.08 -86.90
C GLU A 176 -2.52 41.42 -87.80
N LEU A 177 -1.28 41.23 -87.30
CA LEU A 177 -0.06 41.48 -88.06
C LEU A 177 0.12 40.50 -89.22
N GLU A 178 -0.20 39.22 -89.05
CA GLU A 178 -0.20 38.21 -90.11
C GLU A 178 -1.23 38.55 -91.19
N GLY A 179 -2.42 39.03 -90.81
CA GLY A 179 -3.43 39.52 -91.73
C GLY A 179 -2.95 40.73 -92.53
N LYS A 180 -2.36 41.73 -91.87
CA LYS A 180 -1.75 42.90 -92.53
C LYS A 180 -0.64 42.49 -93.50
N ALA A 181 0.24 41.56 -93.10
CA ALA A 181 1.35 41.11 -93.94
C ALA A 181 0.92 40.47 -95.27
N GLN A 182 -0.31 39.97 -95.37
CA GLN A 182 -0.88 39.38 -96.59
C GLN A 182 -1.54 40.42 -97.52
N GLN A 183 -1.64 41.69 -97.10
CA GLN A 183 -2.25 42.75 -97.90
C GLN A 183 -1.36 43.22 -99.06
N PRO A 184 -1.93 43.76 -100.15
CA PRO A 184 -1.17 44.33 -101.26
C PRO A 184 -0.29 45.50 -100.80
N ALA A 185 0.88 45.67 -101.43
CA ALA A 185 1.88 46.67 -101.05
C ALA A 185 1.35 48.13 -100.99
N ALA A 186 0.31 48.45 -101.76
CA ALA A 186 -0.31 49.77 -101.76
C ALA A 186 -1.09 50.08 -100.47
N GLU A 187 -1.66 49.07 -99.81
CA GLU A 187 -2.43 49.22 -98.57
C GLU A 187 -1.50 49.25 -97.34
N LEU A 188 -0.38 48.52 -97.39
CA LEU A 188 0.65 48.50 -96.34
C LEU A 188 1.35 49.85 -96.10
N MET A 189 1.39 50.72 -97.12
CA MET A 189 2.09 52.01 -97.07
C MET A 189 1.17 53.17 -96.62
N GLN A 190 -0.11 52.93 -96.36
CA GLN A 190 -1.01 53.92 -95.78
C GLN A 190 -0.78 53.96 -94.27
N VAL A 191 -0.02 54.95 -93.81
CA VAL A 191 0.20 55.19 -92.38
C VAL A 191 -1.05 55.90 -91.81
N SER A 192 -1.85 55.15 -91.05
CA SER A 192 -2.87 55.70 -90.14
C SER A 192 -2.46 55.47 -88.70
#